data_AF-A0A0B1SJW2-F1
#
_entry.id   AF-A0A0B1SJW2-F1
#
_cell.length_a   1.000
_cell.length_b   1.000
_cell.length_c   1.000
_cell.angle_alpha   90.00
_cell.angle_beta   90.00
_cell.angle_gamma   90.00
#
_symmetry.space_group_name_H-M   'P 1'
#
loop_
_entity.id
_entity.type
_entity.pdbx_description
1 polymer ?
#
loop_
_entity_poly.entity_id
_entity_poly.type
_entity_poly.pdbx_seq_one_letter_code
_entity_poly.pdbx_strand_id
1 'polypeptide(L)'
;MMTKAAGGQEIEELESAAEEGKVKLASSRRKRVAEHKGMFEPANSVCFCEDDECESDTHKNMSDEVAIVTKAKENIIFAMSALSEFQRREMSQAKHNLIHKCSFNGKPCDIDKDFAIISDPTFGNCFTFNHNRSDFKSSLRAGPMYGLRVMLYVNASDYLPTSEAVGVRLTIHDKDEFPFPDTFGYSAPTGYISSFGMRMKKMSRLPAPYGDCMAESAASNYVYKNYTYSTEGCYRTCFQQMIIDRCGCGDPRFPSIGDHPHCQVFNKEHSKFGRYKKKSIIDRLVLTTFTHRNLPGGKYTRAW
;
A
#
# COMPACT_ATOMS: atom_id res chain seq x y z
N MET A 1 -11.97 2.15 3.24
CA MET A 1 -12.13 3.57 3.58
C MET A 1 -13.62 3.89 3.57
N MET A 2 -14.14 4.46 4.66
CA MET A 2 -15.57 4.72 4.94
C MET A 2 -15.62 5.89 5.96
N THR A 3 -16.72 6.63 6.00
CA THR A 3 -16.70 8.06 6.31
C THR A 3 -17.65 8.47 7.45
N LYS A 4 -17.27 9.48 8.24
CA LYS A 4 -18.20 10.34 9.02
C LYS A 4 -17.52 11.60 9.58
N ALA A 5 -18.32 12.61 9.92
CA ALA A 5 -17.93 14.02 9.92
C ALA A 5 -17.85 14.75 11.28
N ALA A 6 -16.96 15.77 11.30
CA ALA A 6 -17.03 17.11 11.94
C ALA A 6 -17.17 17.33 13.47
N GLY A 7 -16.31 18.21 14.02
CA GLY A 7 -16.64 19.15 15.13
C GLY A 7 -15.53 19.53 16.14
N GLY A 8 -15.12 20.82 16.20
CA GLY A 8 -14.42 21.54 17.31
C GLY A 8 -12.95 21.15 17.62
N GLN A 9 -11.92 22.01 17.72
CA GLN A 9 -11.68 23.21 18.57
C GLN A 9 -11.86 22.94 20.08
N GLU A 10 -10.93 23.28 21.00
CA GLU A 10 -9.73 24.15 20.94
C GLU A 10 -8.73 23.80 22.08
N ILE A 11 -7.80 24.73 22.43
CA ILE A 11 -6.91 24.83 23.62
C ILE A 11 -5.41 24.59 23.33
N GLU A 12 -4.71 25.71 23.11
CA GLU A 12 -3.30 25.90 23.48
C GLU A 12 -3.19 26.14 25.00
N GLU A 13 -2.07 25.77 25.64
CA GLU A 13 -1.28 26.70 26.46
C GLU A 13 0.05 26.10 26.98
N LEU A 14 1.07 26.96 27.16
CA LEU A 14 2.31 26.81 27.97
C LEU A 14 3.37 25.79 27.45
N GLU A 15 4.52 26.11 26.84
CA GLU A 15 5.57 27.17 26.95
C GLU A 15 6.84 26.78 27.75
N SER A 16 7.99 26.71 27.03
CA SER A 16 9.39 26.95 27.49
C SER A 16 9.98 26.05 28.60
N ALA A 17 11.28 25.69 28.67
CA ALA A 17 12.50 25.96 27.90
C ALA A 17 13.39 24.66 27.91
N ALA A 18 14.72 24.57 27.66
CA ALA A 18 15.78 25.56 27.45
C ALA A 18 16.99 24.98 26.64
N GLU A 19 18.09 25.74 26.69
CA GLU A 19 19.48 25.55 26.19
C GLU A 19 20.30 24.55 27.06
N GLU A 20 21.49 24.03 26.71
CA GLU A 20 22.47 24.28 25.63
C GLU A 20 23.40 23.03 25.49
N GLY A 21 24.10 22.81 24.35
CA GLY A 21 25.17 21.78 24.30
C GLY A 21 25.61 21.28 22.91
N LYS A 22 26.83 21.61 22.47
CA LYS A 22 27.40 21.22 21.17
C LYS A 22 28.24 19.94 21.26
N VAL A 23 28.07 18.99 20.32
CA VAL A 23 29.09 17.95 20.02
C VAL A 23 29.22 17.75 18.50
N LYS A 24 30.46 17.79 17.99
CA LYS A 24 30.82 17.34 16.63
C LYS A 24 31.24 15.88 16.67
N LEU A 25 30.81 15.05 15.70
CA LEU A 25 31.40 13.73 15.46
C LEU A 25 31.87 13.60 14.01
N ALA A 26 33.14 13.23 13.82
CA ALA A 26 33.72 12.94 12.51
C ALA A 26 33.32 11.53 12.03
N SER A 27 33.04 11.36 10.75
CA SER A 27 32.72 10.04 10.18
C SER A 27 33.99 9.31 9.72
N SER A 28 34.23 8.13 10.27
CA SER A 28 35.25 7.19 9.75
C SER A 28 34.56 6.06 8.99
N ARG A 29 34.91 5.92 7.71
CA ARG A 29 34.20 5.08 6.74
C ARG A 29 34.79 3.67 6.69
N ARG A 30 34.37 2.78 7.60
CA ARG A 30 34.74 1.34 7.52
C ARG A 30 34.09 0.71 6.27
N LYS A 31 34.91 0.05 5.44
CA LYS A 31 34.43 -0.85 4.38
C LYS A 31 33.68 -2.02 5.03
N ARG A 32 32.47 -2.33 4.55
CA ARG A 32 31.80 -3.60 4.89
C ARG A 32 32.37 -4.70 4.00
N VAL A 33 32.91 -5.74 4.63
CA VAL A 33 33.19 -7.03 3.99
C VAL A 33 31.83 -7.69 3.67
N ALA A 34 31.78 -8.42 2.56
CA ALA A 34 30.58 -9.16 2.18
C ALA A 34 30.56 -10.50 2.90
N GLU A 35 29.55 -10.74 3.76
CA GLU A 35 29.02 -12.07 4.01
C GLU A 35 27.75 -12.01 4.89
N HIS A 36 26.59 -12.13 4.24
CA HIS A 36 25.52 -13.08 4.55
C HIS A 36 24.40 -12.81 3.55
N LYS A 37 24.05 -13.82 2.73
CA LYS A 37 22.79 -13.78 1.98
C LYS A 37 21.66 -13.92 3.00
N GLY A 38 21.19 -12.78 3.52
CA GLY A 38 19.99 -12.76 4.34
C GLY A 38 18.85 -13.39 3.56
N MET A 39 18.40 -14.56 3.99
CA MET A 39 17.15 -15.12 3.52
C MET A 39 16.06 -14.13 3.89
N PHE A 40 15.31 -13.65 2.89
CA PHE A 40 14.18 -12.76 3.15
C PHE A 40 13.07 -13.62 3.77
N GLU A 41 13.05 -13.72 5.10
CA GLU A 41 11.90 -14.25 5.82
C GLU A 41 10.73 -13.30 5.55
N PRO A 42 9.66 -13.75 4.88
CA PRO A 42 8.47 -12.93 4.72
C PRO A 42 7.83 -12.78 6.10
N ALA A 43 8.03 -11.62 6.72
CA ALA A 43 7.33 -11.24 7.93
C ALA A 43 5.85 -10.97 7.59
N ASN A 44 5.05 -12.03 7.40
CA ASN A 44 3.58 -12.04 7.53
C ASN A 44 3.02 -13.48 7.52
N SER A 45 1.79 -13.59 8.03
CA SER A 45 0.97 -14.78 8.29
C SER A 45 1.39 -16.13 7.66
N VAL A 46 1.77 -17.06 8.52
CA VAL A 46 1.72 -18.51 8.27
C VAL A 46 0.95 -19.12 9.45
N CYS A 47 -0.09 -19.93 9.16
CA CYS A 47 -0.91 -20.55 10.20
C CYS A 47 -0.07 -21.51 11.05
N PHE A 48 0.06 -21.18 12.35
CA PHE A 48 0.57 -22.07 13.39
C PHE A 48 -0.33 -21.90 14.63
N CYS A 49 -1.10 -22.93 14.92
CA CYS A 49 -1.68 -23.23 16.24
C CYS A 49 -1.45 -24.74 16.42
N GLU A 50 -0.34 -25.10 17.04
CA GLU A 50 -0.21 -26.40 17.70
C GLU A 50 -0.71 -26.17 19.13
N ASP A 51 -1.56 -27.09 19.59
CA ASP A 51 -2.28 -27.11 20.87
C ASP A 51 -3.44 -26.09 21.10
N ASP A 52 -4.35 -26.48 22.00
CA ASP A 52 -5.63 -25.80 22.28
C ASP A 52 -5.48 -24.45 23.02
N GLU A 53 -4.25 -24.01 23.32
CA GLU A 53 -3.95 -22.67 23.86
C GLU A 53 -4.04 -21.52 22.83
N CYS A 54 -4.69 -21.75 21.68
CA CYS A 54 -5.09 -20.65 20.80
C CYS A 54 -6.25 -19.77 21.38
N GLU A 55 -6.62 -19.94 22.65
CA GLU A 55 -7.16 -18.87 23.53
C GLU A 55 -6.06 -18.00 24.19
N SER A 56 -5.18 -17.39 23.39
CA SER A 56 -4.12 -16.51 23.92
C SER A 56 -4.66 -15.10 24.22
N ASP A 57 -5.04 -14.86 25.49
CA ASP A 57 -4.94 -13.65 26.35
C ASP A 57 -4.74 -12.21 25.74
N THR A 58 -5.19 -11.93 24.51
CA THR A 58 -5.13 -10.59 23.87
C THR A 58 -6.46 -9.83 23.93
N HIS A 59 -7.50 -10.44 24.52
CA HIS A 59 -8.76 -9.75 24.84
C HIS A 59 -8.67 -8.90 26.11
N LYS A 60 -7.53 -8.91 26.81
CA LYS A 60 -7.25 -8.08 28.00
C LYS A 60 -6.06 -7.16 27.71
N ASN A 61 -6.34 -5.87 27.56
CA ASN A 61 -5.36 -4.79 27.40
C ASN A 61 -4.37 -4.90 26.22
N MET A 62 -4.86 -4.73 24.99
CA MET A 62 -4.06 -3.98 24.01
C MET A 62 -4.05 -2.51 24.43
N SER A 63 -2.89 -1.97 24.82
CA SER A 63 -2.72 -0.56 25.23
C SER A 63 -2.05 0.32 24.17
N ASP A 64 -1.44 -0.27 23.14
CA ASP A 64 -0.82 0.45 22.03
C ASP A 64 -1.88 0.80 20.97
N GLU A 65 -2.19 2.10 20.85
CA GLU A 65 -3.11 2.65 19.85
C GLU A 65 -2.74 2.25 18.41
N VAL A 66 -1.44 2.15 18.09
CA VAL A 66 -0.97 1.76 16.75
C VAL A 66 -1.31 0.29 16.48
N ALA A 67 -1.15 -0.59 17.47
CA ALA A 67 -1.56 -1.99 17.37
C ALA A 67 -3.09 -2.13 17.25
N ILE A 68 -3.87 -1.34 18.01
CA ILE A 68 -5.34 -1.33 17.94
C ILE A 68 -5.80 -0.91 16.54
N VAL A 69 -5.30 0.23 16.03
CA VAL A 69 -5.62 0.75 14.69
C VAL A 69 -5.23 -0.25 13.60
N THR A 70 -4.05 -0.88 13.73
CA THR A 70 -3.59 -1.92 12.80
C THR A 70 -4.58 -3.09 12.79
N LYS A 71 -4.95 -3.63 13.96
CA LYS A 71 -5.86 -4.78 14.04
C LYS A 71 -7.27 -4.46 13.55
N ALA A 72 -7.78 -3.27 13.84
CA ALA A 72 -9.05 -2.79 13.31
C ALA A 72 -9.03 -2.70 11.78
N LYS A 73 -7.95 -2.15 11.19
CA LYS A 73 -7.73 -2.09 9.74
C LYS A 73 -7.69 -3.48 9.10
N GLU A 74 -7.03 -4.46 9.73
CA GLU A 74 -7.08 -5.86 9.27
C GLU A 74 -8.51 -6.40 9.26
N ASN A 75 -9.19 -6.35 10.41
CA ASN A 75 -10.54 -6.91 10.56
C ASN A 75 -11.53 -6.34 9.54
N ILE A 76 -11.40 -5.07 9.16
CA ILE A 76 -12.20 -4.44 8.10
C ILE A 76 -11.97 -5.11 6.74
N ILE A 77 -10.73 -5.45 6.36
CA ILE A 77 -10.44 -6.13 5.08
C ILE A 77 -11.13 -7.50 5.04
N PHE A 78 -11.04 -8.28 6.12
CA PHE A 78 -11.71 -9.58 6.22
C PHE A 78 -13.26 -9.48 6.30
N ALA A 79 -13.80 -8.39 6.84
CA ALA A 79 -15.24 -8.14 6.79
C ALA A 79 -15.69 -7.78 5.36
N MET A 80 -14.88 -7.02 4.61
CA MET A 80 -15.18 -6.64 3.23
C MET A 80 -15.05 -7.81 2.24
N SER A 81 -14.22 -8.83 2.51
CA SER A 81 -14.16 -10.02 1.65
C SER A 81 -15.38 -10.94 1.71
N ALA A 82 -16.27 -10.75 2.70
CA ALA A 82 -17.58 -11.41 2.71
C ALA A 82 -18.58 -10.80 1.70
N LEU A 83 -18.23 -9.67 1.07
CA LEU A 83 -19.10 -8.94 0.14
C LEU A 83 -18.66 -9.15 -1.33
N SER A 84 -19.65 -9.16 -2.22
CA SER A 84 -19.40 -9.25 -3.66
C SER A 84 -18.53 -8.09 -4.16
N GLU A 85 -17.83 -8.28 -5.28
CA GLU A 85 -17.03 -7.21 -5.87
C GLU A 85 -17.89 -5.99 -6.26
N PHE A 86 -19.12 -6.22 -6.72
CA PHE A 86 -20.08 -5.16 -7.02
C PHE A 86 -20.38 -4.30 -5.78
N GLN A 87 -20.76 -4.93 -4.65
CA GLN A 87 -21.00 -4.21 -3.39
C GLN A 87 -19.76 -3.43 -2.91
N ARG A 88 -18.56 -4.03 -3.02
CA ARG A 88 -17.31 -3.34 -2.66
C ARG A 88 -17.04 -2.11 -3.52
N ARG A 89 -17.35 -2.16 -4.82
CA ARG A 89 -17.22 -1.03 -5.75
C ARG A 89 -18.23 0.08 -5.45
N GLU A 90 -19.49 -0.26 -5.19
CA GLU A 90 -20.56 0.71 -4.90
C GLU A 90 -20.38 1.43 -3.54
N MET A 91 -19.85 0.74 -2.53
CA MET A 91 -19.55 1.35 -1.21
C MET A 91 -18.27 2.20 -1.21
N SER A 92 -17.47 2.17 -2.28
CA SER A 92 -16.21 2.89 -2.37
C SER A 92 -16.37 4.19 -3.18
N GLN A 93 -15.33 5.01 -3.21
CA GLN A 93 -15.37 6.32 -3.88
C GLN A 93 -15.66 6.16 -5.38
N ALA A 94 -16.51 7.04 -5.91
CA ALA A 94 -16.85 7.07 -7.34
C ALA A 94 -15.85 7.92 -8.14
N LYS A 95 -15.73 7.65 -9.46
CA LYS A 95 -14.81 8.35 -10.38
C LYS A 95 -14.88 9.87 -10.24
N HIS A 96 -16.07 10.44 -10.41
CA HIS A 96 -16.32 11.89 -10.41
C HIS A 96 -16.25 12.53 -9.02
N ASN A 97 -16.30 11.74 -7.94
CA ASN A 97 -16.10 12.25 -6.58
C ASN A 97 -14.61 12.51 -6.32
N LEU A 98 -13.72 11.62 -6.80
CA LEU A 98 -12.27 11.76 -6.61
C LEU A 98 -11.61 12.59 -7.72
N ILE A 99 -11.94 12.35 -8.98
CA ILE A 99 -11.30 13.00 -10.14
C ILE A 99 -12.16 14.18 -10.59
N HIS A 100 -11.77 15.40 -10.20
CA HIS A 100 -12.54 16.60 -10.52
C HIS A 100 -12.15 17.22 -11.87
N LYS A 101 -10.87 17.17 -12.26
CA LYS A 101 -10.37 17.60 -13.59
C LYS A 101 -9.23 16.70 -14.04
N CYS A 102 -9.12 16.45 -15.35
CA CYS A 102 -8.00 15.73 -15.96
C CYS A 102 -7.56 16.43 -17.25
N SER A 103 -6.25 16.50 -17.47
CA SER A 103 -5.65 16.84 -18.75
C SER A 103 -4.44 15.95 -19.04
N PHE A 104 -4.25 15.60 -20.32
CA PHE A 104 -3.08 14.89 -20.84
C PHE A 104 -2.68 15.52 -22.18
N ASN A 105 -1.37 15.72 -22.42
CA ASN A 105 -0.86 16.44 -23.61
C ASN A 105 -1.55 17.81 -23.86
N GLY A 106 -1.92 18.53 -22.79
CA GLY A 106 -2.62 19.82 -22.87
C GLY A 106 -4.09 19.74 -23.36
N LYS A 107 -4.64 18.55 -23.55
CA LYS A 107 -6.07 18.32 -23.89
C LYS A 107 -6.82 17.82 -22.65
N PRO A 108 -8.14 18.09 -22.51
CA PRO A 108 -8.94 17.47 -21.46
C PRO A 108 -9.08 15.95 -21.69
N CYS A 109 -9.10 15.17 -20.61
CA CYS A 109 -9.38 13.72 -20.67
C CYS A 109 -10.89 13.45 -20.58
N ASP A 110 -11.32 12.29 -21.04
CA ASP A 110 -12.66 11.74 -20.77
C ASP A 110 -12.58 10.88 -19.48
N ILE A 111 -13.13 11.36 -18.36
CA ILE A 111 -13.00 10.69 -17.05
C ILE A 111 -13.68 9.30 -17.07
N ASP A 112 -14.74 9.13 -17.85
CA ASP A 112 -15.48 7.88 -17.91
C ASP A 112 -14.80 6.85 -18.80
N LYS A 113 -14.15 7.27 -19.91
CA LYS A 113 -13.47 6.38 -20.86
C LYS A 113 -11.97 6.19 -20.62
N ASP A 114 -11.24 7.20 -20.16
CA ASP A 114 -9.78 7.14 -20.03
C ASP A 114 -9.29 6.46 -18.73
N PHE A 115 -10.19 6.25 -17.76
CA PHE A 115 -9.91 5.62 -16.47
C PHE A 115 -10.71 4.32 -16.27
N ALA A 116 -10.02 3.21 -16.00
CA ALA A 116 -10.65 1.98 -15.52
C ALA A 116 -10.68 1.91 -13.99
N ILE A 117 -11.68 1.22 -13.42
CA ILE A 117 -11.76 0.93 -11.99
C ILE A 117 -11.04 -0.39 -11.71
N ILE A 118 -10.12 -0.39 -10.76
CA ILE A 118 -9.52 -1.60 -10.17
C ILE A 118 -9.85 -1.59 -8.68
N SER A 119 -10.44 -2.68 -8.18
CA SER A 119 -10.78 -2.80 -6.76
C SER A 119 -9.59 -3.33 -5.96
N ASP A 120 -9.06 -2.53 -5.05
CA ASP A 120 -8.01 -2.92 -4.10
C ASP A 120 -8.62 -3.20 -2.71
N PRO A 121 -8.33 -4.34 -2.05
CA PRO A 121 -8.91 -4.66 -0.73
C PRO A 121 -8.53 -3.68 0.40
N THR A 122 -7.41 -2.97 0.28
CA THR A 122 -6.89 -2.03 1.28
C THR A 122 -7.34 -0.59 1.01
N PHE A 123 -7.34 -0.17 -0.25
CA PHE A 123 -7.60 1.22 -0.66
C PHE A 123 -8.98 1.45 -1.28
N GLY A 124 -9.70 0.40 -1.69
CA GLY A 124 -10.98 0.49 -2.39
C GLY A 124 -10.81 0.73 -3.90
N ASN A 125 -11.72 1.50 -4.50
CA ASN A 125 -11.68 1.84 -5.92
C ASN A 125 -10.43 2.65 -6.27
N CYS A 126 -9.51 2.04 -7.01
CA CYS A 126 -8.39 2.70 -7.68
C CYS A 126 -8.77 3.01 -9.13
N PHE A 127 -8.28 4.13 -9.67
CA PHE A 127 -8.60 4.58 -11.03
C PHE A 127 -7.34 4.64 -11.91
N THR A 128 -7.28 3.77 -12.91
CA THR A 128 -6.09 3.60 -13.76
C THR A 128 -6.26 4.32 -15.09
N PHE A 129 -5.49 5.38 -15.29
CA PHE A 129 -5.39 6.08 -16.58
C PHE A 129 -4.62 5.23 -17.61
N ASN A 130 -4.94 5.36 -18.90
CA ASN A 130 -4.23 4.67 -20.00
C ASN A 130 -4.26 3.12 -19.90
N HIS A 131 -5.31 2.57 -19.28
CA HIS A 131 -5.47 1.13 -19.04
C HIS A 131 -5.68 0.29 -20.31
N ASN A 132 -6.13 0.90 -21.40
CA ASN A 132 -6.48 0.18 -22.63
C ASN A 132 -5.21 -0.26 -23.36
N ARG A 133 -5.04 -1.56 -23.59
CA ARG A 133 -3.87 -2.13 -24.29
C ARG A 133 -3.86 -1.83 -25.79
N SER A 134 -5.00 -1.50 -26.39
CA SER A 134 -5.11 -1.16 -27.81
C SER A 134 -4.96 0.34 -28.11
N ASP A 135 -5.22 1.22 -27.13
CA ASP A 135 -5.07 2.68 -27.27
C ASP A 135 -3.83 3.18 -26.52
N PHE A 136 -2.76 3.52 -27.24
CA PHE A 136 -1.49 3.96 -26.66
C PHE A 136 -1.43 5.48 -26.49
N LYS A 137 -1.84 5.98 -25.32
CA LYS A 137 -1.59 7.37 -24.93
C LYS A 137 -0.12 7.55 -24.53
N SER A 138 0.65 8.26 -25.34
CA SER A 138 2.05 8.63 -25.10
C SER A 138 2.19 10.16 -24.91
N SER A 139 3.20 10.60 -24.15
CA SER A 139 3.45 12.04 -23.97
C SER A 139 4.26 12.60 -25.14
N LEU A 140 3.83 13.75 -25.69
CA LEU A 140 4.47 14.37 -26.86
C LEU A 140 5.85 14.97 -26.54
N ARG A 141 6.07 15.41 -25.30
CA ARG A 141 7.31 16.06 -24.85
C ARG A 141 7.43 15.95 -23.34
N ALA A 142 8.66 15.91 -22.80
CA ALA A 142 8.87 16.06 -21.36
C ALA A 142 8.39 17.43 -20.86
N GLY A 143 7.58 17.45 -19.80
CA GLY A 143 7.15 18.67 -19.10
C GLY A 143 5.76 18.55 -18.47
N PRO A 144 5.44 19.35 -17.43
CA PRO A 144 4.19 19.23 -16.66
C PRO A 144 2.92 19.59 -17.44
N MET A 145 3.05 20.26 -18.60
CA MET A 145 1.93 20.56 -19.51
C MET A 145 1.61 19.41 -20.47
N TYR A 146 2.57 18.51 -20.71
CA TYR A 146 2.45 17.39 -21.65
C TYR A 146 2.27 16.04 -20.94
N GLY A 147 2.49 15.98 -19.62
CA GLY A 147 2.19 14.81 -18.80
C GLY A 147 0.70 14.68 -18.45
N LEU A 148 0.39 13.71 -17.59
CA LEU A 148 -0.91 13.61 -16.94
C LEU A 148 -1.00 14.64 -15.81
N ARG A 149 -2.05 15.47 -15.84
CA ARG A 149 -2.33 16.48 -14.82
C ARG A 149 -3.78 16.30 -14.34
N VAL A 150 -3.92 15.86 -13.09
CA VAL A 150 -5.22 15.65 -12.45
C VAL A 150 -5.43 16.61 -11.29
N MET A 151 -6.67 17.04 -11.09
CA MET A 151 -7.14 17.73 -9.89
C MET A 151 -8.04 16.76 -9.15
N LEU A 152 -7.59 16.34 -7.96
CA LEU A 152 -8.28 15.34 -7.15
C LEU A 152 -8.97 16.02 -5.97
N TYR A 153 -10.22 15.65 -5.70
CA TYR A 153 -10.97 16.09 -4.53
C TYR A 153 -10.98 14.96 -3.49
N VAL A 154 -10.56 15.29 -2.28
CA VAL A 154 -10.45 14.35 -1.16
C VAL A 154 -11.12 15.00 0.04
N ASN A 155 -12.29 14.48 0.40
CA ASN A 155 -12.99 14.87 1.61
C ASN A 155 -12.31 14.20 2.82
N ALA A 156 -11.85 14.97 3.81
CA ALA A 156 -11.22 14.41 5.01
C ALA A 156 -12.22 13.67 5.93
N SER A 157 -13.50 14.06 5.91
CA SER A 157 -14.59 13.30 6.55
C SER A 157 -14.78 11.91 5.89
N ASP A 158 -14.26 11.78 4.66
CA ASP A 158 -14.02 10.57 3.86
C ASP A 158 -13.52 9.31 4.60
N TYR A 159 -12.77 9.54 5.68
CA TYR A 159 -11.79 8.59 6.17
C TYR A 159 -12.26 7.83 7.41
N LEU A 160 -11.83 6.56 7.48
CA LEU A 160 -12.01 5.76 8.70
C LEU A 160 -11.10 6.31 9.79
N PRO A 161 -11.49 6.23 11.08
CA PRO A 161 -10.58 6.46 12.21
C PRO A 161 -9.31 5.58 12.16
N THR A 162 -9.36 4.44 11.45
CA THR A 162 -8.21 3.56 11.20
C THR A 162 -7.27 4.04 10.08
N SER A 163 -7.49 5.21 9.50
CA SER A 163 -6.69 5.75 8.39
C SER A 163 -5.62 6.69 8.92
N GLU A 164 -4.36 6.35 8.70
CA GLU A 164 -3.21 7.06 9.30
C GLU A 164 -2.96 8.47 8.74
N ALA A 165 -3.40 8.74 7.50
CA ALA A 165 -3.17 10.02 6.82
C ALA A 165 -4.22 10.29 5.73
N VAL A 166 -4.54 11.58 5.53
CA VAL A 166 -5.38 12.07 4.43
C VAL A 166 -4.49 12.40 3.23
N GLY A 167 -4.85 11.91 2.05
CA GLY A 167 -4.03 11.99 0.84
C GLY A 167 -4.40 10.92 -0.18
N VAL A 168 -3.75 11.00 -1.34
CA VAL A 168 -3.92 10.04 -2.44
C VAL A 168 -2.65 9.20 -2.56
N ARG A 169 -2.80 7.88 -2.79
CA ARG A 169 -1.70 7.02 -3.23
C ARG A 169 -1.80 6.81 -4.74
N LEU A 170 -0.68 6.93 -5.44
CA LEU A 170 -0.57 6.70 -6.88
C LEU A 170 0.56 5.72 -7.18
N THR A 171 0.33 4.82 -8.13
CA THR A 171 1.32 3.85 -8.60
C THR A 171 1.58 4.08 -10.07
N ILE A 172 2.85 4.03 -10.47
CA ILE A 172 3.27 4.09 -11.87
C ILE A 172 3.70 2.67 -12.24
N HIS A 173 2.99 2.05 -13.18
CA HIS A 173 3.20 0.67 -13.62
C HIS A 173 3.02 0.57 -15.14
N ASP A 174 3.43 -0.55 -15.74
CA ASP A 174 3.16 -0.83 -17.16
C ASP A 174 1.70 -1.30 -17.36
N LYS A 175 1.14 -1.17 -18.57
CA LYS A 175 -0.24 -1.57 -18.91
C LYS A 175 -0.51 -3.06 -18.72
N ASP A 176 0.55 -3.84 -18.83
CA ASP A 176 0.50 -5.30 -18.71
C ASP A 176 0.76 -5.77 -17.27
N GLU A 177 1.28 -4.91 -16.40
CA GLU A 177 1.59 -5.21 -14.99
C GLU A 177 0.44 -4.80 -14.06
N PHE A 178 0.18 -5.61 -13.02
CA PHE A 178 -0.82 -5.29 -12.00
C PHE A 178 -0.33 -4.16 -11.07
N PRO A 179 -1.14 -3.13 -10.77
CA PRO A 179 -0.74 -2.08 -9.85
C PRO A 179 -0.71 -2.56 -8.40
N PHE A 180 0.44 -2.42 -7.73
CA PHE A 180 0.60 -2.68 -6.29
C PHE A 180 0.72 -1.34 -5.50
N PRO A 181 -0.40 -0.71 -5.08
CA PRO A 181 -0.40 0.59 -4.38
C PRO A 181 0.09 0.54 -2.92
N ASP A 182 0.15 -0.63 -2.33
CA ASP A 182 0.82 -0.91 -1.07
C ASP A 182 2.35 -0.88 -1.24
N THR A 183 2.92 -1.67 -2.16
CA THR A 183 4.37 -1.83 -2.35
C THR A 183 5.02 -0.69 -3.16
N PHE A 184 4.41 -0.27 -4.27
CA PHE A 184 4.99 0.71 -5.22
C PHE A 184 4.26 2.06 -5.25
N GLY A 185 3.36 2.30 -4.28
CA GLY A 185 2.56 3.53 -4.21
C GLY A 185 3.31 4.73 -3.62
N TYR A 186 3.33 5.83 -4.36
CA TYR A 186 3.77 7.14 -3.89
C TYR A 186 2.61 7.88 -3.23
N SER A 187 2.87 8.59 -2.13
CA SER A 187 1.84 9.37 -1.42
C SER A 187 1.88 10.84 -1.84
N ALA A 188 0.72 11.38 -2.21
CA ALA A 188 0.50 12.78 -2.51
C ALA A 188 -0.42 13.40 -1.41
N PRO A 189 0.07 14.33 -0.58
CA PRO A 189 -0.73 14.96 0.45
C PRO A 189 -1.76 15.92 -0.15
N THR A 190 -2.88 16.12 0.55
CA THR A 190 -3.87 17.15 0.22
C THR A 190 -3.35 18.57 0.54
N GLY A 191 -3.95 19.58 -0.10
CA GLY A 191 -3.64 21.00 0.15
C GLY A 191 -2.42 21.56 -0.60
N TYR A 192 -1.67 20.72 -1.31
CA TYR A 192 -0.48 21.13 -2.07
C TYR A 192 -0.45 20.51 -3.47
N ILE A 193 0.20 21.20 -4.43
CA ILE A 193 0.45 20.64 -5.76
C ILE A 193 1.65 19.68 -5.66
N SER A 194 1.38 18.38 -5.79
CA SER A 194 2.43 17.35 -5.88
C SER A 194 2.83 17.12 -7.34
N SER A 195 4.14 17.10 -7.63
CA SER A 195 4.68 16.89 -8.98
C SER A 195 5.67 15.73 -8.99
N PHE A 196 5.38 14.73 -9.81
CA PHE A 196 6.16 13.49 -9.87
C PHE A 196 6.88 13.39 -11.23
N GLY A 197 8.18 13.66 -11.22
CA GLY A 197 9.05 13.44 -12.38
C GLY A 197 9.41 11.97 -12.51
N MET A 198 9.15 11.36 -13.66
CA MET A 198 9.45 9.95 -13.95
C MET A 198 10.51 9.80 -15.05
N ARG A 199 11.34 8.75 -14.95
CA ARG A 199 12.32 8.36 -15.97
C ARG A 199 12.21 6.86 -16.21
N MET A 200 11.79 6.47 -17.41
CA MET A 200 11.72 5.07 -17.80
C MET A 200 13.12 4.44 -17.87
N LYS A 201 13.28 3.23 -17.33
CA LYS A 201 14.48 2.41 -17.46
C LYS A 201 14.06 0.97 -17.73
N LYS A 202 14.29 0.49 -18.95
CA LYS A 202 14.08 -0.93 -19.31
C LYS A 202 15.36 -1.71 -19.03
N MET A 203 15.23 -2.91 -18.48
CA MET A 203 16.31 -3.88 -18.30
C MET A 203 15.87 -5.18 -18.97
N SER A 204 16.71 -5.75 -19.82
CA SER A 204 16.53 -7.10 -20.34
C SER A 204 17.64 -7.99 -19.78
N ARG A 205 17.31 -9.25 -19.50
CA ARG A 205 18.26 -10.28 -19.05
C ARG A 205 18.02 -11.52 -19.89
N LEU A 206 19.09 -12.22 -20.22
CA LEU A 206 18.98 -13.50 -20.91
C LEU A 206 18.53 -14.60 -19.92
N PRO A 207 17.70 -15.55 -20.35
CA PRO A 207 17.36 -16.73 -19.58
C PRO A 207 18.54 -17.73 -19.52
N ALA A 208 18.30 -18.91 -18.97
CA ALA A 208 19.29 -19.98 -18.91
C ALA A 208 19.86 -20.27 -20.32
N PRO A 209 21.18 -20.49 -20.47
CA PRO A 209 22.18 -20.69 -19.41
C PRO A 209 22.82 -19.40 -18.85
N TYR A 210 22.43 -18.21 -19.31
CA TYR A 210 23.09 -16.95 -18.95
C TYR A 210 22.57 -16.29 -17.66
N GLY A 211 21.42 -16.76 -17.15
CA GLY A 211 20.88 -16.38 -15.85
C GLY A 211 19.53 -17.05 -15.57
N ASP A 212 19.09 -17.06 -14.31
CA ASP A 212 17.91 -17.81 -13.85
C ASP A 212 16.58 -17.07 -14.15
N CYS A 213 16.51 -16.30 -15.23
CA CYS A 213 15.29 -15.60 -15.63
C CYS A 213 14.34 -16.55 -16.38
N MET A 214 13.11 -16.68 -15.90
CA MET A 214 12.04 -17.40 -16.60
C MET A 214 11.50 -16.56 -17.76
N ALA A 215 11.30 -17.18 -18.91
CA ALA A 215 10.72 -16.53 -20.09
C ALA A 215 9.19 -16.71 -20.11
N GLU A 216 8.47 -15.67 -19.69
CA GLU A 216 7.01 -15.43 -19.86
C GLU A 216 5.99 -16.47 -19.37
N SER A 217 6.37 -17.72 -19.07
CA SER A 217 5.45 -18.70 -18.49
C SER A 217 5.17 -18.37 -17.02
N ALA A 218 4.16 -17.52 -16.80
CA ALA A 218 3.47 -17.46 -15.52
C ALA A 218 3.05 -18.88 -15.13
N ALA A 219 3.40 -19.32 -13.92
CA ALA A 219 2.95 -20.60 -13.40
C ALA A 219 1.41 -20.67 -13.43
N SER A 220 0.85 -21.85 -13.64
CA SER A 220 -0.60 -22.05 -13.82
C SER A 220 -1.47 -21.54 -12.66
N ASN A 221 -0.87 -21.31 -11.49
CA ASN A 221 -1.50 -20.78 -10.29
C ASN A 221 -1.36 -19.25 -10.09
N TYR A 222 -0.81 -18.48 -11.06
CA TYR A 222 -0.64 -17.03 -10.92
C TYR A 222 -1.96 -16.29 -10.66
N VAL A 223 -2.08 -15.63 -9.50
CA VAL A 223 -3.36 -15.04 -9.04
C VAL A 223 -3.82 -13.84 -9.86
N TYR A 224 -2.89 -13.09 -10.47
CA TYR A 224 -3.18 -11.87 -11.22
C TYR A 224 -3.50 -12.17 -12.68
N LYS A 225 -4.62 -12.86 -12.91
CA LYS A 225 -5.14 -13.22 -14.25
C LYS A 225 -5.20 -11.99 -15.17
N ASN A 226 -4.88 -12.19 -16.45
CA ASN A 226 -4.76 -11.17 -17.50
C ASN A 226 -3.59 -10.17 -17.37
N TYR A 227 -2.74 -10.26 -16.34
CA TYR A 227 -1.52 -9.46 -16.21
C TYR A 227 -0.28 -10.32 -16.48
N THR A 228 0.81 -9.69 -16.92
CA THR A 228 2.10 -10.35 -17.08
C THR A 228 2.71 -10.73 -15.74
N TYR A 229 3.65 -11.67 -15.78
CA TYR A 229 4.41 -12.09 -14.61
C TYR A 229 5.23 -10.92 -14.04
N SER A 230 5.01 -10.60 -12.77
CA SER A 230 5.81 -9.68 -11.98
C SER A 230 6.44 -10.40 -10.79
N THR A 231 7.58 -9.92 -10.29
CA THR A 231 8.23 -10.54 -9.11
C THR A 231 7.35 -10.40 -7.87
N GLU A 232 6.69 -9.25 -7.70
CA GLU A 232 5.74 -9.00 -6.59
C GLU A 232 4.52 -9.92 -6.69
N GLY A 233 3.94 -10.07 -7.89
CA GLY A 233 2.84 -11.00 -8.12
C GLY A 233 3.22 -12.46 -7.86
N CYS A 234 4.47 -12.84 -8.13
CA CYS A 234 5.00 -14.18 -7.81
C CYS A 234 5.08 -14.42 -6.30
N TYR A 235 5.66 -13.50 -5.53
CA TYR A 235 5.72 -13.60 -4.07
C TYR A 235 4.31 -13.71 -3.46
N ARG A 236 3.36 -12.90 -3.91
CA ARG A 236 1.96 -12.94 -3.45
C ARG A 236 1.24 -14.24 -3.86
N THR A 237 1.50 -14.76 -5.07
CA THR A 237 0.98 -16.07 -5.51
C THR A 237 1.50 -17.20 -4.61
N CYS A 238 2.81 -17.25 -4.37
CA CYS A 238 3.44 -18.25 -3.51
C CYS A 238 2.89 -18.17 -2.07
N PHE A 239 2.74 -16.95 -1.54
CA PHE A 239 2.15 -16.71 -0.23
C PHE A 239 0.70 -17.20 -0.13
N GLN A 240 -0.14 -16.86 -1.12
CA GLN A 240 -1.54 -17.30 -1.17
C GLN A 240 -1.65 -18.83 -1.29
N GLN A 241 -0.77 -19.48 -2.06
CA GLN A 241 -0.70 -20.94 -2.15
C GLN A 241 -0.39 -21.56 -0.78
N MET A 242 0.66 -21.10 -0.08
CA MET A 242 1.02 -21.61 1.24
C MET A 242 -0.10 -21.45 2.29
N ILE A 243 -0.93 -20.42 2.16
CA ILE A 243 -2.06 -20.18 3.06
C ILE A 243 -3.21 -21.14 2.73
N ILE A 244 -3.53 -21.34 1.45
CA ILE A 244 -4.55 -22.30 1.02
C ILE A 244 -4.14 -23.73 1.43
N ASP A 245 -2.89 -24.13 1.18
CA ASP A 245 -2.38 -25.48 1.48
C ASP A 245 -2.40 -25.80 2.99
N ARG A 246 -2.22 -24.79 3.86
CA ARG A 246 -2.16 -24.97 5.33
C ARG A 246 -3.46 -24.69 6.05
N CYS A 247 -4.29 -23.77 5.53
CA CYS A 247 -5.43 -23.20 6.25
C CYS A 247 -6.77 -23.38 5.49
N GLY A 248 -6.76 -23.94 4.27
CA GLY A 248 -7.96 -24.25 3.47
C GLY A 248 -8.66 -23.07 2.80
N CYS A 249 -8.28 -21.84 3.14
CA CYS A 249 -8.86 -20.58 2.66
C CYS A 249 -7.76 -19.62 2.17
N GLY A 250 -8.10 -18.58 1.40
CA GLY A 250 -7.13 -17.56 0.94
C GLY A 250 -7.16 -16.25 1.75
N ASP A 251 -6.03 -15.55 1.87
CA ASP A 251 -5.99 -14.19 2.46
C ASP A 251 -6.80 -13.23 1.56
N PRO A 252 -7.74 -12.44 2.12
CA PRO A 252 -8.57 -11.48 1.38
C PRO A 252 -7.85 -10.28 0.76
N ARG A 253 -6.58 -10.05 1.09
CA ARG A 253 -5.73 -8.99 0.50
C ARG A 253 -5.27 -9.33 -0.92
N PHE A 254 -5.31 -10.61 -1.30
CA PHE A 254 -4.89 -11.10 -2.61
C PHE A 254 -6.07 -11.80 -3.30
N PRO A 255 -6.10 -11.91 -4.64
CA PRO A 255 -7.09 -12.75 -5.32
C PRO A 255 -6.97 -14.21 -4.85
N SER A 256 -8.07 -14.95 -4.84
CA SER A 256 -8.06 -16.39 -4.55
C SER A 256 -7.41 -17.19 -5.69
N ILE A 257 -6.78 -18.32 -5.35
CA ILE A 257 -6.38 -19.35 -6.32
C ILE A 257 -7.56 -20.33 -6.44
N GLY A 258 -7.95 -20.66 -7.67
CA GLY A 258 -9.09 -21.56 -7.93
C GLY A 258 -10.39 -21.06 -7.32
N ASP A 259 -11.20 -21.99 -6.83
CA ASP A 259 -12.51 -21.74 -6.19
C ASP A 259 -12.42 -21.70 -4.65
N HIS A 260 -11.21 -21.53 -4.08
CA HIS A 260 -11.03 -21.44 -2.63
C HIS A 260 -11.61 -20.12 -2.09
N PRO A 261 -12.48 -20.16 -1.07
CA PRO A 261 -13.05 -18.95 -0.48
C PRO A 261 -12.00 -18.18 0.34
N HIS A 262 -12.23 -16.88 0.52
CA HIS A 262 -11.41 -16.08 1.43
C HIS A 262 -11.64 -16.49 2.89
N CYS A 263 -10.59 -16.42 3.69
CA CYS A 263 -10.65 -16.63 5.13
C CYS A 263 -11.61 -15.61 5.79
N GLN A 264 -12.28 -16.02 6.86
CA GLN A 264 -13.27 -15.20 7.57
C GLN A 264 -12.87 -15.08 9.04
N VAL A 265 -12.96 -13.87 9.62
CA VAL A 265 -12.59 -13.62 11.03
C VAL A 265 -13.38 -14.51 12.01
N PHE A 266 -14.65 -14.74 11.71
CA PHE A 266 -15.61 -15.36 12.63
C PHE A 266 -15.66 -16.90 12.56
N ASN A 267 -15.05 -17.52 11.54
CA ASN A 267 -14.94 -18.97 11.52
C ASN A 267 -13.76 -19.38 12.41
N LYS A 268 -14.03 -20.15 13.48
CA LYS A 268 -12.99 -20.62 14.42
C LYS A 268 -11.86 -21.39 13.73
N GLU A 269 -12.15 -22.16 12.67
CA GLU A 269 -11.09 -22.89 11.94
C GLU A 269 -10.19 -21.94 11.12
N HIS A 270 -10.76 -20.87 10.55
CA HIS A 270 -10.00 -19.82 9.85
C HIS A 270 -9.35 -18.80 10.81
N SER A 271 -9.77 -18.75 12.08
CA SER A 271 -9.26 -17.82 13.12
C SER A 271 -7.80 -18.06 13.54
N LYS A 272 -7.20 -19.17 13.05
CA LYS A 272 -5.77 -19.49 13.15
C LYS A 272 -4.89 -18.54 12.31
N PHE A 273 -5.49 -17.66 11.50
CA PHE A 273 -4.80 -16.69 10.68
C PHE A 273 -4.38 -15.43 11.46
N GLY A 274 -3.07 -15.18 11.54
CA GLY A 274 -2.52 -13.86 11.90
C GLY A 274 -2.14 -13.65 13.37
N ARG A 275 -1.29 -14.53 13.95
CA ARG A 275 -0.60 -14.28 15.22
C ARG A 275 0.91 -14.42 15.04
N TYR A 276 1.65 -13.33 15.18
CA TYR A 276 3.11 -13.31 15.16
C TYR A 276 3.62 -12.33 16.21
N LYS A 277 4.56 -12.75 17.06
CA LYS A 277 5.38 -11.80 17.83
C LYS A 277 6.32 -11.10 16.85
N LYS A 278 6.12 -9.79 16.61
CA LYS A 278 7.09 -8.98 15.85
C LYS A 278 8.45 -9.07 16.54
N LYS A 279 9.43 -9.73 15.90
CA LYS A 279 10.83 -9.63 16.29
C LYS A 279 11.35 -8.31 15.69
N SER A 280 11.71 -7.34 16.53
CA SER A 280 12.25 -6.07 16.03
C SER A 280 13.58 -6.33 15.31
N ILE A 281 13.68 -5.88 14.06
CA ILE A 281 14.91 -5.84 13.27
C ILE A 281 15.51 -4.41 13.26
N ILE A 282 14.83 -3.46 13.90
CA ILE A 282 15.25 -2.06 13.95
C ILE A 282 16.10 -1.83 15.21
N ASP A 283 17.41 -2.06 15.10
CA ASP A 283 18.36 -1.76 16.19
C ASP A 283 18.55 -0.25 16.42
N ARG A 284 18.35 0.59 15.38
CA ARG A 284 18.34 2.07 15.48
C ARG A 284 17.44 2.70 14.41
N LEU A 285 16.38 3.39 14.84
CA LEU A 285 15.64 4.35 14.02
C LEU A 285 16.16 5.76 14.32
N VAL A 286 16.47 6.55 13.30
CA VAL A 286 16.89 7.95 13.47
C VAL A 286 15.87 8.85 12.80
N LEU A 287 14.98 9.42 13.61
CA LEU A 287 13.96 10.38 13.16
C LEU A 287 14.59 11.77 12.99
N THR A 288 15.12 12.08 11.80
CA THR A 288 15.59 13.45 11.49
C THR A 288 14.46 14.32 10.95
N THR A 289 13.98 15.26 11.77
CA THR A 289 13.07 16.33 11.35
C THR A 289 13.86 17.46 10.67
N PHE A 290 13.62 17.68 9.37
CA PHE A 290 14.12 18.87 8.67
C PHE A 290 13.12 20.02 8.79
N THR A 291 13.28 20.86 9.81
CA THR A 291 12.58 22.14 9.90
C THR A 291 13.32 23.21 9.08
N HIS A 292 12.76 23.59 7.93
CA HIS A 292 13.10 24.87 7.34
C HIS A 292 12.69 25.98 8.32
N ARG A 293 13.61 26.89 8.66
CA ARG A 293 13.35 27.94 9.65
C ARG A 293 12.20 28.87 9.20
N ASN A 294 11.35 29.17 10.17
CA ASN A 294 10.40 30.30 10.21
C ASN A 294 9.15 30.22 9.31
N LEU A 295 8.18 29.39 9.71
CA LEU A 295 6.75 29.72 9.69
C LEU A 295 6.12 29.26 11.02
N PRO A 296 5.28 30.07 11.69
CA PRO A 296 4.57 29.64 12.90
C PRO A 296 3.43 28.68 12.54
N GLY A 297 3.29 27.59 13.30
CA GLY A 297 2.33 26.52 13.03
C GLY A 297 3.00 25.15 13.06
N GLY A 298 3.01 24.52 14.24
CA GLY A 298 3.61 23.20 14.44
C GLY A 298 2.93 22.13 13.58
N LYS A 299 3.70 21.48 12.71
CA LYS A 299 3.25 20.32 11.93
C LYS A 299 3.97 19.07 12.40
N TYR A 300 3.23 18.18 13.05
CA TYR A 300 3.67 16.82 13.33
C TYR A 300 4.03 16.12 12.02
N THR A 301 5.32 15.89 11.79
CA THR A 301 5.82 15.09 10.67
C THR A 301 6.06 13.69 11.18
N ARG A 302 5.14 12.77 10.87
CA ARG A 302 5.32 11.33 11.13
C ARG A 302 6.41 10.82 10.18
N ALA A 303 7.61 10.63 10.69
CA ALA A 303 8.73 10.08 9.92
C ALA A 303 8.61 8.55 9.84
N TRP A 304 9.07 8.00 8.72
CA TRP A 304 9.07 6.58 8.35
C TRP A 304 10.49 6.01 8.52
#